data_AF-A0A8R7UGP8-F1
#
_entry.id   AF-A0A8R7UGP8-F1
#
_cell.length_a   1.000
_cell.length_b   1.000
_cell.length_c   1.000
_cell.angle_alpha   90.00
_cell.angle_beta   90.00
_cell.angle_gamma   90.00
#
_symmetry.space_group_name_H-M   'P 1'
#
loop_
_entity.id
_entity.type
_entity.pdbx_description
1 polymer ?
#
loop_
_entity_poly.entity_id
_entity_poly.type
_entity_poly.pdbx_seq_one_letter_code
_entity_poly.pdbx_strand_id
1 'polypeptide(L)'
;MAAPALLSAPPPLPPMEEDGLTSHVAPSPTTPPPPSKRGFLRGRPPIRVTSEFDSERQLFSHRISCRVLNGLAKLRFRVHHGAAGGAPTPEVALMGRNFSAVVDTASRGAVLRGTADLAGSLHLSAAHNTKNYQNGEQSYIHIGCSTHCLSISCDHEYDDSTVSCIHMDRYFQLKYNSRK
;
A
#
# COMPACT_ATOMS: atom_id res chain seq x y z
N MET A 1 -48.50 25.19 -25.74
CA MET A 1 -49.48 24.11 -26.04
C MET A 1 -48.66 22.91 -26.50
N ALA A 2 -48.46 21.93 -25.62
CA ALA A 2 -49.28 20.71 -25.50
C ALA A 2 -49.02 19.73 -26.66
N ALA A 3 -48.44 18.57 -26.32
CA ALA A 3 -48.26 17.41 -27.19
C ALA A 3 -49.62 16.81 -27.61
N PRO A 4 -49.63 15.88 -28.59
CA PRO A 4 -49.89 14.52 -28.14
C PRO A 4 -49.08 13.43 -28.86
N ALA A 5 -48.91 12.33 -28.12
CA ALA A 5 -48.39 11.05 -28.54
C ALA A 5 -49.49 10.16 -29.17
N LEU A 6 -49.09 9.22 -30.03
CA LEU A 6 -49.82 7.99 -30.36
C LEU A 6 -48.76 6.87 -30.44
N LEU A 7 -48.52 6.09 -29.38
CA LEU A 7 -49.16 4.82 -29.01
C LEU A 7 -49.20 3.78 -30.15
N SER A 8 -48.35 2.76 -30.04
CA SER A 8 -48.57 1.44 -30.65
C SER A 8 -48.35 0.37 -29.58
N ALA A 9 -49.33 -0.52 -29.43
CA ALA A 9 -49.48 -1.51 -28.37
C ALA A 9 -48.74 -2.84 -28.68
N PRO A 10 -48.28 -3.61 -27.68
CA PRO A 10 -47.86 -5.00 -27.86
C PRO A 10 -49.01 -6.03 -27.67
N PRO A 11 -48.88 -7.25 -28.23
CA PRO A 11 -49.93 -8.26 -28.42
C PRO A 11 -50.29 -9.08 -27.15
N PRO A 12 -51.37 -9.90 -27.16
CA PRO A 12 -52.04 -10.40 -25.96
C PRO A 12 -51.39 -11.65 -25.34
N LEU A 13 -51.57 -11.81 -24.02
CA LEU A 13 -51.10 -12.94 -23.20
C LEU A 13 -52.09 -14.14 -23.22
N PRO A 14 -51.60 -15.38 -23.12
CA PRO A 14 -52.41 -16.60 -23.02
C PRO A 14 -53.13 -16.76 -21.64
N PRO A 15 -54.15 -17.64 -21.56
CA PRO A 15 -55.28 -17.52 -20.63
C PRO A 15 -55.02 -18.05 -19.22
N MET A 16 -55.75 -17.48 -18.26
CA MET A 16 -55.81 -17.87 -16.86
C MET A 16 -56.55 -19.21 -16.69
N GLU A 17 -56.06 -20.04 -15.76
CA GLU A 17 -56.88 -21.08 -15.12
C GLU A 17 -57.04 -20.70 -13.64
N GLU A 18 -58.31 -20.60 -13.25
CA GLU A 18 -58.86 -20.21 -11.96
C GLU A 18 -59.33 -21.49 -11.26
N ASP A 19 -58.87 -21.79 -10.04
CA ASP A 19 -59.78 -22.13 -8.93
C ASP A 19 -59.06 -22.41 -7.60
N GLY A 20 -59.74 -22.12 -6.49
CA GLY A 20 -59.46 -22.73 -5.19
C GLY A 20 -59.17 -21.77 -4.04
N LEU A 21 -60.23 -21.22 -3.43
CA LEU A 21 -60.23 -20.48 -2.16
C LEU A 21 -59.36 -21.15 -1.06
N THR A 22 -58.44 -20.40 -0.43
CA THR A 22 -58.28 -20.37 1.03
C THR A 22 -57.73 -19.03 1.51
N SER A 23 -58.43 -18.45 2.49
CA SER A 23 -58.08 -17.24 3.25
C SER A 23 -56.67 -17.33 3.86
N HIS A 24 -55.88 -16.24 3.86
CA HIS A 24 -55.18 -15.74 5.06
C HIS A 24 -54.22 -14.55 4.76
N VAL A 25 -54.49 -13.42 5.43
CA VAL A 25 -53.55 -12.39 5.94
C VAL A 25 -52.85 -11.47 4.93
N ALA A 26 -53.21 -10.18 5.00
CA ALA A 26 -52.47 -9.08 4.38
C ALA A 26 -51.01 -9.02 4.90
N PRO A 27 -49.99 -8.87 4.03
CA PRO A 27 -48.63 -8.72 4.49
C PRO A 27 -48.47 -7.34 5.15
N SER A 28 -48.22 -7.35 6.46
CA SER A 28 -47.75 -6.17 7.18
C SER A 28 -46.43 -5.70 6.55
N PRO A 29 -46.14 -4.38 6.43
CA PRO A 29 -44.85 -3.93 5.93
C PRO A 29 -43.77 -4.32 6.94
N THR A 30 -42.97 -5.33 6.60
CA THR A 30 -41.83 -5.76 7.41
C THR A 30 -40.80 -4.63 7.44
N THR A 31 -40.74 -3.91 8.55
CA THR A 31 -39.67 -2.96 8.83
C THR A 31 -38.33 -3.68 8.67
N PRO A 32 -37.37 -3.17 7.86
CA PRO A 32 -36.07 -3.81 7.75
C PRO A 32 -35.42 -3.86 9.14
N PRO A 33 -34.85 -5.00 9.54
CA PRO A 33 -34.19 -5.10 10.84
C PRO A 33 -33.08 -4.03 10.91
N PRO A 34 -32.90 -3.38 12.08
CA PRO A 34 -31.78 -2.45 12.26
C PRO A 34 -30.48 -3.17 11.91
N PRO A 35 -29.48 -2.49 11.31
CA PRO A 35 -28.22 -3.12 10.96
C PRO A 35 -27.65 -3.75 12.23
N SER A 36 -27.70 -5.08 12.27
CA SER A 36 -27.10 -5.88 13.32
C SER A 36 -25.67 -5.38 13.45
N LYS A 37 -25.33 -4.80 14.60
CA LYS A 37 -23.94 -4.53 15.00
C LYS A 37 -23.29 -5.90 15.08
N ARG A 38 -22.82 -6.41 13.93
CA ARG A 38 -22.14 -7.70 13.83
C ARG A 38 -21.04 -7.62 14.85
N GLY A 39 -21.13 -8.52 15.84
CA GLY A 39 -20.16 -8.64 16.90
C GLY A 39 -18.76 -8.66 16.32
N PHE A 40 -17.82 -8.21 17.14
CA PHE A 40 -16.39 -8.21 16.91
C PHE A 40 -15.87 -9.61 16.49
N LEU A 41 -16.12 -10.02 15.25
CA LEU A 41 -15.41 -11.09 14.60
C LEU A 41 -14.00 -10.56 14.40
N ARG A 42 -13.08 -11.04 15.26
CA ARG A 42 -11.62 -11.00 15.16
C ARG A 42 -11.17 -10.77 13.71
N GLY A 43 -11.04 -9.48 13.40
CA GLY A 43 -11.17 -8.94 12.05
C GLY A 43 -9.98 -9.29 11.18
N ARG A 44 -10.20 -10.15 10.18
CA ARG A 44 -9.24 -10.29 9.09
C ARG A 44 -9.08 -8.91 8.46
N PRO A 45 -7.85 -8.37 8.38
CA PRO A 45 -7.66 -7.08 7.77
C PRO A 45 -8.14 -7.12 6.32
N PRO A 46 -8.76 -6.05 5.80
CA PRO A 46 -9.24 -6.02 4.43
C PRO A 46 -8.07 -6.27 3.47
N ILE A 47 -8.16 -7.36 2.70
CA ILE A 47 -7.18 -7.75 1.70
C ILE A 47 -7.66 -7.19 0.35
N ARG A 48 -6.80 -6.45 -0.34
CA ARG A 48 -7.00 -6.00 -1.71
C ARG A 48 -6.07 -6.77 -2.63
N VAL A 49 -6.65 -7.42 -3.62
CA VAL A 49 -5.92 -8.12 -4.68
C VAL A 49 -6.16 -7.38 -5.99
N THR A 50 -5.09 -7.13 -6.74
CA THR A 50 -5.15 -6.51 -8.07
C THR A 50 -4.23 -7.29 -8.99
N SER A 51 -4.73 -7.66 -10.17
CA SER A 51 -3.95 -8.31 -11.22
C SER A 51 -3.89 -7.39 -12.42
N GLU A 52 -2.71 -7.18 -12.97
CA GLU A 52 -2.46 -6.41 -14.17
C GLU A 52 -1.71 -7.26 -15.18
N PHE A 53 -1.98 -7.07 -16.48
CA PHE A 53 -1.27 -7.72 -17.57
C PHE A 53 -0.61 -6.64 -18.43
N ASP A 54 0.69 -6.78 -18.63
CA ASP A 54 1.48 -5.94 -19.52
C ASP A 54 1.69 -6.71 -20.84
N SER A 55 1.06 -6.22 -21.92
CA SER A 55 1.12 -6.85 -23.24
C SER A 55 2.46 -6.67 -23.96
N GLU A 56 3.20 -5.59 -23.68
CA GLU A 56 4.52 -5.37 -24.27
C GLU A 56 5.53 -6.36 -23.69
N ARG A 57 5.43 -6.59 -22.37
CA ARG A 57 6.32 -7.51 -21.64
C ARG A 57 5.78 -8.94 -21.55
N GLN A 58 4.55 -9.18 -22.00
CA GLN A 58 3.83 -10.46 -21.84
C GLN A 58 3.88 -10.97 -20.39
N LEU A 59 3.64 -10.05 -19.44
CA LEU A 59 3.86 -10.26 -18.01
C LEU A 59 2.58 -10.02 -17.21
N PHE A 60 2.15 -11.02 -16.45
CA PHE A 60 1.14 -10.86 -15.42
C PHE A 60 1.81 -10.39 -14.13
N SER A 61 1.27 -9.34 -13.53
CA SER A 61 1.69 -8.87 -12.21
C SER A 61 0.52 -8.95 -11.24
N HIS A 62 0.67 -9.76 -10.20
CA HIS A 62 -0.32 -9.93 -9.16
C HIS A 62 0.14 -9.18 -7.92
N ARG A 63 -0.67 -8.23 -7.45
CA ARG A 63 -0.40 -7.43 -6.26
C ARG A 63 -1.47 -7.72 -5.21
N ILE A 64 -1.04 -8.20 -4.06
CA ILE A 64 -1.86 -8.43 -2.88
C ILE A 64 -1.43 -7.40 -1.84
N SER A 65 -2.38 -6.75 -1.17
CA SER A 65 -2.06 -5.84 -0.07
C SER A 65 -3.09 -5.90 1.04
N CYS A 66 -2.64 -5.76 2.28
CA CYS A 66 -3.49 -5.70 3.45
C CYS A 66 -2.93 -4.68 4.44
N ARG A 67 -3.82 -4.07 5.23
CA ARG A 67 -3.41 -3.26 6.36
C ARG A 67 -3.08 -4.17 7.54
N VAL A 68 -1.95 -3.97 8.19
CA VAL A 68 -1.50 -4.74 9.37
C VAL A 68 -1.31 -3.78 10.55
N LEU A 69 -1.04 -4.31 11.74
CA LEU A 69 -0.80 -3.52 12.96
C LEU A 69 -1.93 -2.48 13.22
N ASN A 70 -3.19 -2.93 13.19
CA ASN A 70 -4.37 -2.07 13.36
C ASN A 70 -4.45 -0.90 12.37
N GLY A 71 -3.85 -1.04 11.18
CA GLY A 71 -3.86 -0.01 10.15
C GLY A 71 -2.66 0.93 10.17
N LEU A 72 -1.70 0.73 11.08
CA LEU A 72 -0.48 1.53 11.16
C LEU A 72 0.50 1.24 10.01
N ALA A 73 0.41 0.07 9.40
CA ALA A 73 1.23 -0.31 8.26
C ALA A 73 0.44 -1.07 7.20
N LYS A 74 1.01 -1.14 6.00
CA LYS A 74 0.48 -1.88 4.86
C LYS A 74 1.50 -2.93 4.45
N LEU A 75 1.09 -4.19 4.49
CA LEU A 75 1.83 -5.28 3.87
C LEU A 75 1.40 -5.37 2.40
N ARG A 76 2.37 -5.48 1.51
CA ARG A 76 2.21 -5.58 0.05
C ARG A 76 3.05 -6.75 -0.43
N PHE A 77 2.46 -7.62 -1.22
CA PHE A 77 3.12 -8.70 -1.91
C PHE A 77 2.88 -8.51 -3.40
N ARG A 78 3.93 -8.60 -4.20
CA ARG A 78 3.84 -8.54 -5.67
C ARG A 78 4.51 -9.77 -6.23
N VAL A 79 3.87 -10.41 -7.21
CA VAL A 79 4.45 -11.54 -7.93
C VAL A 79 4.32 -11.26 -9.41
N HIS A 80 5.41 -11.45 -10.13
CA HIS A 80 5.47 -11.35 -11.57
C HIS A 80 5.52 -12.74 -12.18
N HIS A 81 4.72 -12.97 -13.22
CA HIS A 81 4.68 -14.22 -13.97
C HIS A 81 4.72 -13.91 -15.48
N GLY A 82 5.76 -14.36 -16.16
CA GLY A 82 5.93 -14.17 -17.62
C GLY A 82 5.43 -15.36 -18.42
N ALA A 83 5.00 -15.11 -19.66
CA ALA A 83 4.59 -16.17 -20.59
C ALA A 83 5.75 -17.12 -20.99
N ALA A 84 7.00 -16.70 -20.83
CA ALA A 84 8.20 -17.42 -21.26
C ALA A 84 8.73 -18.48 -20.28
N GLY A 85 7.94 -18.92 -19.28
CA GLY A 85 8.34 -20.00 -18.36
C GLY A 85 9.42 -19.62 -17.34
N GLY A 86 9.68 -18.33 -17.12
CA GLY A 86 10.59 -17.86 -16.08
C GLY A 86 10.04 -18.09 -14.67
N ALA A 87 10.93 -18.33 -13.71
CA ALA A 87 10.55 -18.46 -12.30
C ALA A 87 9.88 -17.16 -11.79
N PRO A 88 8.81 -17.26 -10.98
CA PRO A 88 8.15 -16.07 -10.46
C PRO A 88 9.08 -15.31 -9.52
N THR A 89 9.11 -13.99 -9.62
CA THR A 89 9.92 -13.11 -8.79
C THR A 89 9.04 -12.36 -7.78
N PRO A 90 8.91 -12.88 -6.55
CA PRO A 90 8.13 -12.20 -5.52
C PRO A 90 8.88 -11.00 -4.89
N GLU A 91 8.15 -9.91 -4.72
CA GLU A 91 8.53 -8.74 -3.93
C GLU A 91 7.62 -8.66 -2.70
N VAL A 92 8.20 -8.47 -1.52
CA VAL A 92 7.46 -8.27 -0.27
C VAL A 92 7.81 -6.88 0.27
N ALA A 93 6.80 -6.08 0.60
CA ALA A 93 6.99 -4.78 1.19
C ALA A 93 6.08 -4.58 2.42
N LEU A 94 6.65 -4.06 3.50
CA LEU A 94 5.95 -3.55 4.66
C LEU A 94 6.13 -2.03 4.70
N MET A 95 5.04 -1.27 4.65
CA MET A 95 5.09 0.19 4.55
C MET A 95 4.25 0.81 5.67
N GLY A 96 4.91 1.43 6.64
CA GLY A 96 4.30 2.29 7.65
C GLY A 96 4.49 3.77 7.31
N ARG A 97 3.97 4.65 8.17
CA ARG A 97 4.17 6.11 8.05
C ARG A 97 5.65 6.49 8.18
N ASN A 98 6.33 5.87 9.13
CA ASN A 98 7.66 6.22 9.59
C ASN A 98 8.71 5.14 9.28
N PHE A 99 8.31 4.07 8.59
CA PHE A 99 9.24 3.00 8.26
C PHE A 99 8.78 2.26 7.01
N SER A 100 9.72 1.66 6.29
CA SER A 100 9.41 0.73 5.23
C SER A 100 10.48 -0.34 5.10
N ALA A 101 10.09 -1.57 4.86
CA ALA A 101 10.99 -2.66 4.49
C ALA A 101 10.52 -3.23 3.16
N VAL A 102 11.40 -3.29 2.16
CA VAL A 102 11.14 -3.88 0.84
C VAL A 102 12.16 -4.97 0.62
N VAL A 103 11.70 -6.19 0.34
CA VAL A 103 12.52 -7.34 0.06
C VAL A 103 12.23 -7.77 -1.37
N ASP A 104 13.26 -7.77 -2.19
CA ASP A 104 13.22 -8.32 -3.53
C ASP A 104 13.96 -9.65 -3.55
N THR A 105 13.20 -10.72 -3.77
CA THR A 105 13.76 -12.07 -3.80
C THR A 105 14.59 -12.35 -5.05
N ALA A 106 14.31 -11.65 -6.16
CA ALA A 106 15.06 -11.80 -7.40
C ALA A 106 16.49 -11.30 -7.22
N SER A 107 16.63 -10.08 -6.70
CA SER A 107 17.95 -9.56 -6.32
C SER A 107 18.49 -10.21 -5.05
N ARG A 108 17.71 -10.96 -4.25
CA ARG A 108 18.04 -11.36 -2.85
C ARG A 108 18.41 -10.16 -1.97
N GLY A 109 17.89 -8.99 -2.28
CA GLY A 109 18.16 -7.73 -1.60
C GLY A 109 17.02 -7.33 -0.68
N ALA A 110 17.34 -6.49 0.28
CA ALA A 110 16.37 -5.86 1.16
C ALA A 110 16.78 -4.42 1.43
N VAL A 111 15.80 -3.52 1.39
CA VAL A 111 15.95 -2.12 1.76
C VAL A 111 15.05 -1.85 2.95
N LEU A 112 15.66 -1.38 4.04
CA LEU A 112 14.98 -0.92 5.23
C LEU A 112 15.12 0.59 5.33
N ARG A 113 14.03 1.29 5.64
CA ARG A 113 14.01 2.73 5.88
C ARG A 113 13.23 3.01 7.16
N GLY A 114 13.67 3.99 7.91
CA GLY A 114 13.04 4.45 9.14
C GLY A 114 13.22 5.96 9.30
N THR A 115 12.21 6.61 9.84
CA THR A 115 12.24 8.01 10.26
C THR A 115 11.57 8.16 11.62
N ALA A 116 12.01 9.12 12.42
CA ALA A 116 11.38 9.43 13.70
C ALA A 116 11.58 10.91 14.02
N ASP A 117 10.48 11.57 14.36
CA ASP A 117 10.49 12.94 14.89
C ASP A 117 10.50 12.85 16.42
N LEU A 118 11.59 13.30 17.04
CA LEU A 118 11.76 13.38 18.48
C LEU A 118 11.69 14.84 18.94
N ALA A 119 11.00 15.08 20.05
CA ALA A 119 10.97 16.38 20.75
C ALA A 119 10.67 17.61 19.85
N GLY A 120 9.89 17.44 18.77
CA GLY A 120 9.41 18.52 17.90
C GLY A 120 10.46 19.17 16.99
N SER A 121 11.75 19.05 17.29
CA SER A 121 12.83 19.67 16.52
C SER A 121 13.90 18.70 16.03
N LEU A 122 13.97 17.47 16.58
CA LEU A 122 14.97 16.46 16.23
C LEU A 122 14.38 15.45 15.25
N HIS A 123 14.93 15.36 14.05
CA HIS A 123 14.55 14.40 13.01
C HIS A 123 15.65 13.35 12.86
N LEU A 124 15.29 12.08 13.06
CA LEU A 124 16.13 10.94 12.75
C LEU A 124 15.62 10.27 11.48
N SER A 125 16.51 9.94 10.55
CA SER A 125 16.19 9.14 9.38
C SER A 125 17.34 8.17 9.10
N ALA A 126 17.03 6.92 8.82
CA ALA A 126 18.03 5.92 8.45
C ALA A 126 17.51 5.07 7.30
N ALA A 127 18.41 4.69 6.40
CA ALA A 127 18.16 3.69 5.39
C ALA A 127 19.30 2.67 5.40
N HIS A 128 18.97 1.42 5.13
CA HIS A 128 19.94 0.35 4.99
C HIS A 128 19.56 -0.53 3.80
N ASN A 129 20.51 -0.75 2.91
CA ASN A 129 20.36 -1.62 1.77
C ASN A 129 21.36 -2.79 1.91
N THR A 130 20.84 -4.02 1.90
CA THR A 130 21.68 -5.22 2.00
C THR A 130 22.47 -5.51 0.73
N LYS A 131 22.08 -4.90 -0.39
CA LYS A 131 22.74 -5.03 -1.70
C LYS A 131 23.04 -3.65 -2.27
N ASN A 132 24.18 -3.10 -1.86
CA ASN A 132 24.60 -1.74 -2.18
C ASN A 132 25.02 -1.50 -3.65
N TYR A 133 24.90 -2.47 -4.56
CA TYR A 133 25.57 -2.41 -5.87
C TYR A 133 24.68 -2.23 -7.12
N GLN A 134 23.35 -2.24 -7.06
CA GLN A 134 22.55 -2.24 -8.30
C GLN A 134 21.34 -1.30 -8.35
N ASN A 135 20.93 -0.69 -7.23
CA ASN A 135 19.61 -0.05 -7.15
C ASN A 135 19.64 1.45 -6.82
N GLY A 136 20.83 2.04 -6.61
CA GLY A 136 20.97 3.48 -6.31
C GLY A 136 20.53 3.92 -4.90
N GLU A 137 19.93 3.05 -4.10
CA GLU A 137 19.63 3.33 -2.69
C GLU A 137 20.83 2.97 -1.79
N GLN A 138 21.48 3.99 -1.23
CA GLN A 138 22.62 3.86 -0.32
C GLN A 138 22.16 3.71 1.14
N SER A 139 23.01 3.05 1.94
CA SER A 139 22.82 2.97 3.39
C SER A 139 23.27 4.28 4.04
N TYR A 140 22.40 4.91 4.83
CA TYR A 140 22.73 6.14 5.54
C TYR A 140 22.04 6.24 6.90
N ILE A 141 22.61 7.08 7.77
CA ILE A 141 21.99 7.55 9.01
C ILE A 141 22.07 9.07 9.01
N HIS A 142 20.95 9.75 9.17
CA HIS A 142 20.85 11.20 9.19
C HIS A 142 20.11 11.67 10.45
N ILE A 143 20.69 12.65 11.14
CA ILE A 143 20.18 13.26 12.37
C ILE A 143 20.17 14.77 12.16
N GLY A 144 18.98 15.39 12.12
CA GLY A 144 18.79 16.83 11.93
C GLY A 144 18.09 17.50 13.11
N CYS A 145 18.47 18.73 13.47
CA CYS A 145 17.83 19.52 14.53
C CYS A 145 17.48 20.95 14.06
N SER A 146 16.23 21.38 14.19
CA SER A 146 15.72 22.63 13.58
C SER A 146 16.01 23.93 14.34
N THR A 147 16.39 23.92 15.62
CA THR A 147 16.49 25.18 16.38
C THR A 147 17.78 25.95 16.12
N HIS A 148 18.92 25.27 15.87
CA HIS A 148 20.24 25.85 15.52
C HIS A 148 21.10 24.91 14.61
N CYS A 149 20.44 24.05 13.83
CA CYS A 149 20.92 23.25 12.68
C CYS A 149 22.15 22.32 12.81
N LEU A 150 22.22 21.47 13.84
CA LEU A 150 23.06 20.26 13.75
C LEU A 150 22.42 19.23 12.77
N SER A 151 23.11 18.88 11.68
CA SER A 151 22.66 17.89 10.69
C SER A 151 23.78 16.92 10.36
N ILE A 152 23.85 15.77 11.04
CA ILE A 152 24.88 14.75 10.81
C ILE A 152 24.30 13.70 9.87
N SER A 153 24.87 13.54 8.67
CA SER A 153 24.63 12.37 7.83
C SER A 153 25.87 11.48 7.80
N CYS A 154 25.69 10.17 7.91
CA CYS A 154 26.72 9.18 7.72
C CYS A 154 26.25 8.26 6.59
N ASP A 155 26.92 8.35 5.45
CA ASP A 155 26.71 7.45 4.33
C ASP A 155 27.71 6.31 4.48
N HIS A 156 27.22 5.08 4.46
CA HIS A 156 28.04 3.88 4.54
C HIS A 156 28.12 3.23 3.17
N GLU A 157 29.23 3.46 2.50
CA GLU A 157 29.68 2.66 1.36
C GLU A 157 30.69 1.63 1.89
N TYR A 158 30.77 0.45 1.26
CA TYR A 158 31.45 -0.73 1.80
C TYR A 158 32.90 -0.49 2.27
N ASP A 159 33.58 0.53 1.73
CA ASP A 159 34.94 0.96 2.07
C ASP A 159 35.02 2.37 2.72
N ASP A 160 34.00 3.20 2.53
CA ASP A 160 34.04 4.62 2.88
C ASP A 160 32.85 4.98 3.76
N SER A 161 33.14 5.57 4.92
CA SER A 161 32.12 6.24 5.73
C SER A 161 32.31 7.74 5.57
N THR A 162 31.33 8.40 4.95
CA THR A 162 31.35 9.86 4.80
C THR A 162 30.40 10.48 5.80
N VAL A 163 30.95 11.29 6.71
CA VAL A 163 30.16 12.14 7.60
C VAL A 163 30.00 13.51 6.94
N SER A 164 28.78 13.84 6.51
CA SER A 164 28.47 15.10 5.83
C SER A 164 27.66 16.03 6.72
N CYS A 165 28.25 17.21 7.01
CA CYS A 165 27.65 18.43 7.56
C CYS A 165 27.48 18.49 9.11
N ILE A 166 27.72 19.68 9.66
CA ILE A 166 27.33 20.14 11.00
C ILE A 166 27.02 21.63 10.80
N HIS A 167 25.76 22.03 10.68
CA HIS A 167 25.39 23.42 10.38
C HIS A 167 25.06 24.21 11.66
N MET A 168 26.07 24.38 12.53
CA MET A 168 25.95 25.27 13.68
C MET A 168 25.94 26.71 13.17
N ASP A 169 24.76 27.35 13.15
CA ASP A 169 24.52 28.75 12.78
C ASP A 169 25.50 29.37 11.73
N ARG A 170 25.11 29.22 10.46
CA ARG A 170 25.55 29.95 9.25
C ARG A 170 26.98 29.78 8.70
N TYR A 171 27.95 29.15 9.37
CA TYR A 171 29.36 29.33 8.91
C TYR A 171 30.26 28.10 8.73
N PHE A 172 29.83 26.87 9.04
CA PHE A 172 30.75 25.72 8.95
C PHE A 172 30.11 24.52 8.24
N GLN A 173 30.83 23.96 7.27
CA GLN A 173 30.55 22.66 6.65
C GLN A 173 31.76 21.77 6.88
N LEU A 174 31.67 20.85 7.84
CA LEU A 174 32.67 19.79 8.02
C LEU A 174 32.23 18.59 7.16
N LYS A 175 33.07 18.17 6.22
CA LYS A 175 32.94 16.89 5.52
C LYS A 175 34.14 16.04 5.92
N TYR A 176 33.89 14.99 6.68
CA TYR A 176 34.92 14.01 7.06
C TYR A 176 34.67 12.74 6.26
N ASN A 177 35.67 12.34 5.45
CA ASN A 177 35.64 11.09 4.72
C ASN A 177 36.67 10.16 5.37
N SER A 178 36.18 9.07 5.96
CA SER A 178 37.02 8.01 6.52
C SER A 178 37.02 6.86 5.53
N ARG A 179 38.21 6.54 5.01
CA ARG A 179 38.46 5.30 4.27
C ARG A 179 38.93 4.25 5.27
N LYS A 180 38.35 3.06 5.24
CA LYS A 180 38.84 1.93 6.04
C LYS A 180 39.98 1.19 5.35
#